data_AF-A0A0T5XC69-F1
#
_entry.id   AF-A0A0T5XC69-F1
#
_cell.length_a   1.000
_cell.length_b   1.000
_cell.length_c   1.000
_cell.angle_alpha   90.00
_cell.angle_beta   90.00
_cell.angle_gamma   90.00
#
_symmetry.space_group_name_H-M   'P 1'
#
loop_
_entity.id
_entity.type
_entity.pdbx_description
1 polymer ?
#
loop_
_entity_poly.entity_id
_entity_poly.type
_entity_poly.pdbx_seq_one_letter_code
_entity_poly.pdbx_strand_id
1 'polypeptide(L)'
;MAQIADSEREAKALNFIRNGTAIFFVILASAGFYLAAAGNSYGELFAAIGVSGGVGIFTNILAVKMLFRPMYIPIIKVPVPGSGVIAKNREKILNTFANEVRNRLLTPDALKQAAEDEAFFQSVSPVLQREIMRLYLRRDNLRALLGVLEKPLTDFFDSPGFEHMVRERLIEVERSHFALSLASKVGLFQVENLTKWIVSLVKERWRYFLQGEEGLKELQKQVALMLSKASWDEGEAIKIFKEAFERIVHKVLMKIDLGELAKKSLGEVEEGDVEVYLEKLAQKYLFWIEMWGGIVGAFIGLFMGMWFVL
;
A
#
# COMPACT_ATOMS: atom_id res chain seq x y z
N MET A 1 -10.05 7.31 3.38
CA MET A 1 -11.15 7.93 4.16
C MET A 1 -12.20 8.61 3.29
N ALA A 2 -11.84 9.42 2.27
CA ALA A 2 -12.81 10.06 1.36
C ALA A 2 -13.68 9.05 0.57
N GLN A 3 -13.09 7.97 0.02
CA GLN A 3 -13.85 6.94 -0.72
C GLN A 3 -14.83 6.14 0.16
N ILE A 4 -14.52 5.96 1.45
CA ILE A 4 -15.40 5.25 2.39
C ILE A 4 -16.62 6.13 2.70
N ALA A 5 -16.42 7.42 2.93
CA ALA A 5 -17.51 8.37 3.19
C ALA A 5 -18.44 8.56 1.98
N ASP A 6 -17.90 8.50 0.76
CA ASP A 6 -18.68 8.59 -0.48
C ASP A 6 -19.54 7.33 -0.68
N SER A 7 -18.96 6.15 -0.44
CA SER A 7 -19.70 4.87 -0.50
C SER A 7 -20.85 4.79 0.50
N GLU A 8 -20.71 5.38 1.69
CA GLU A 8 -21.79 5.40 2.69
C GLU A 8 -22.94 6.34 2.32
N ARG A 9 -22.64 7.49 1.72
CA ARG A 9 -23.67 8.43 1.24
C ARG A 9 -24.48 7.80 0.11
N GLU A 10 -23.80 7.16 -0.84
CA GLU A 10 -24.43 6.45 -1.94
C GLU A 10 -25.32 5.31 -1.42
N ALA A 11 -24.83 4.48 -0.49
CA ALA A 11 -25.62 3.41 0.12
C ALA A 11 -26.86 3.94 0.85
N LYS A 12 -26.77 5.10 1.53
CA LYS A 12 -27.94 5.75 2.15
C LYS A 12 -28.96 6.23 1.12
N ALA A 13 -28.51 6.80 0.00
CA ALA A 13 -29.39 7.23 -1.08
C ALA A 13 -30.09 6.03 -1.74
N LEU A 14 -29.37 4.94 -2.02
CA LEU A 14 -29.95 3.72 -2.57
C LEU A 14 -30.98 3.10 -1.61
N ASN A 15 -30.66 3.02 -0.31
CA ASN A 15 -31.61 2.55 0.70
C ASN A 15 -32.86 3.43 0.79
N PHE A 16 -32.72 4.75 0.65
CA PHE A 16 -33.85 5.68 0.62
C PHE A 16 -34.75 5.43 -0.61
N ILE A 17 -34.16 5.29 -1.80
CA ILE A 17 -34.90 5.00 -3.03
C ILE A 17 -35.63 3.66 -2.91
N ARG A 18 -34.93 2.61 -2.47
CA ARG A 18 -35.51 1.28 -2.25
C ARG A 18 -36.71 1.34 -1.32
N ASN A 19 -36.54 1.94 -0.14
CA ASN A 19 -37.61 2.03 0.85
C ASN A 19 -38.78 2.87 0.31
N GLY A 20 -38.50 3.97 -0.40
CA GLY A 20 -39.52 4.78 -1.06
C GLY A 20 -40.31 3.99 -2.11
N THR A 21 -39.65 3.18 -2.92
CA THR A 21 -40.29 2.35 -3.96
C THR A 21 -41.11 1.21 -3.37
N ALA A 22 -40.65 0.59 -2.28
CA ALA A 22 -41.43 -0.41 -1.55
C ALA A 22 -42.71 0.21 -0.94
N ILE A 23 -42.58 1.38 -0.31
CA ILE A 23 -43.71 2.13 0.24
C ILE A 23 -44.70 2.52 -0.86
N PHE A 24 -44.20 2.98 -2.01
CA PHE A 24 -45.03 3.32 -3.17
C PHE A 24 -45.92 2.14 -3.60
N PHE A 25 -45.36 0.94 -3.75
CA PHE A 25 -46.15 -0.24 -4.12
C PHE A 25 -47.17 -0.65 -3.06
N VAL A 26 -46.83 -0.53 -1.77
CA VAL A 26 -47.76 -0.80 -0.67
C VAL A 26 -48.93 0.20 -0.67
N ILE A 27 -48.65 1.49 -0.88
CA ILE A 27 -49.68 2.53 -0.99
C ILE A 27 -50.56 2.27 -2.22
N LEU A 28 -49.95 1.97 -3.36
CA LEU A 28 -50.66 1.67 -4.61
C LEU A 28 -51.59 0.46 -4.44
N ALA A 29 -51.11 -0.60 -3.79
CA ALA A 29 -51.92 -1.77 -3.47
C ALA A 29 -53.11 -1.41 -2.57
N SER A 30 -52.85 -0.69 -1.48
CA SER A 30 -53.86 -0.32 -0.49
C SER A 30 -54.93 0.60 -1.08
N ALA A 31 -54.51 1.58 -1.87
CA ALA A 31 -55.42 2.48 -2.60
C ALA A 31 -56.23 1.72 -3.66
N GLY A 32 -55.60 0.77 -4.37
CA GLY A 32 -56.29 -0.11 -5.32
C GLY A 32 -57.38 -0.94 -4.67
N PHE A 33 -57.08 -1.60 -3.54
CA PHE A 33 -58.07 -2.37 -2.78
C PHE A 33 -59.24 -1.49 -2.30
N TYR A 34 -58.93 -0.28 -1.82
CA TYR A 34 -59.97 0.67 -1.39
C TYR A 34 -60.87 1.10 -2.57
N LEU A 35 -60.29 1.42 -3.72
CA LEU A 35 -61.03 1.81 -4.92
C LEU A 35 -61.87 0.66 -5.49
N ALA A 36 -61.35 -0.57 -5.44
CA ALA A 36 -62.09 -1.76 -5.84
C ALA A 36 -63.31 -1.98 -4.94
N ALA A 37 -63.14 -1.83 -3.62
CA ALA A 37 -64.24 -1.90 -2.65
C ALA A 37 -65.28 -0.78 -2.83
N ALA A 38 -64.87 0.37 -3.35
CA ALA A 38 -65.76 1.48 -3.69
C ALA A 38 -66.48 1.32 -5.06
N GLY A 39 -66.26 0.20 -5.77
CA GLY A 39 -66.91 -0.11 -7.05
C GLY A 39 -66.25 0.52 -8.28
N ASN A 40 -65.01 1.02 -8.16
CA ASN A 40 -64.27 1.57 -9.30
C ASN A 40 -63.54 0.46 -10.07
N SER A 41 -63.81 0.33 -11.37
CA SER A 41 -63.21 -0.68 -12.26
C SER A 41 -61.67 -0.63 -12.29
N TYR A 42 -61.04 0.53 -12.06
CA TYR A 42 -59.57 0.64 -12.05
C TYR A 42 -58.94 0.20 -10.71
N GLY A 43 -59.73 -0.04 -9.66
CA GLY A 43 -59.23 -0.43 -8.34
C GLY A 43 -58.47 -1.76 -8.37
N GLU A 44 -59.00 -2.76 -9.08
CA GLU A 44 -58.39 -4.09 -9.21
C GLU A 44 -57.05 -4.03 -9.96
N LEU A 45 -56.94 -3.17 -10.96
CA LEU A 45 -55.70 -2.92 -11.68
C LEU A 45 -54.61 -2.34 -10.78
N PHE A 46 -54.93 -1.30 -10.00
CA PHE A 46 -53.96 -0.71 -9.08
C PHE A 46 -53.58 -1.66 -7.95
N ALA A 47 -54.52 -2.45 -7.45
CA ALA A 47 -54.25 -3.49 -6.45
C ALA A 47 -53.28 -4.54 -7.01
N ALA A 48 -53.53 -5.03 -8.23
CA ALA A 48 -52.69 -6.02 -8.89
C ALA A 48 -51.26 -5.52 -9.10
N ILE A 49 -51.09 -4.31 -9.65
CA ILE A 49 -49.77 -3.67 -9.85
C ILE A 49 -49.04 -3.46 -8.52
N GLY A 50 -49.74 -2.96 -7.51
CA GLY A 50 -49.19 -2.69 -6.19
C GLY A 50 -48.69 -3.96 -5.50
N VAL A 51 -49.52 -5.02 -5.47
CA VAL A 51 -49.18 -6.29 -4.83
C VAL A 51 -48.03 -6.98 -5.57
N SER A 52 -48.11 -7.10 -6.90
CA SER A 52 -47.09 -7.80 -7.67
C SER A 52 -45.75 -7.08 -7.68
N GLY A 53 -45.74 -5.74 -7.79
CA GLY A 53 -44.53 -4.93 -7.68
C GLY A 53 -43.93 -4.96 -6.27
N GLY A 54 -44.78 -4.88 -5.24
CA GLY A 54 -44.36 -4.99 -3.84
C GLY A 54 -43.71 -6.34 -3.51
N VAL A 55 -44.32 -7.44 -3.97
CA VAL A 55 -43.76 -8.80 -3.83
C VAL A 55 -42.45 -8.95 -4.60
N GLY A 56 -42.35 -8.35 -5.79
CA GLY A 56 -41.13 -8.34 -6.62
C GLY A 56 -39.94 -7.68 -5.92
N ILE A 57 -40.15 -6.49 -5.35
CA ILE A 57 -39.12 -5.81 -4.54
C ILE A 57 -38.78 -6.64 -3.30
N PHE A 58 -39.79 -7.06 -2.54
CA PHE A 58 -39.59 -7.78 -1.27
C PHE A 58 -38.77 -9.07 -1.46
N THR A 59 -39.11 -9.86 -2.47
CA THR A 59 -38.43 -11.14 -2.76
C THR A 59 -36.97 -10.91 -3.12
N ASN A 60 -36.64 -9.88 -3.89
CA ASN A 60 -35.26 -9.63 -4.29
C ASN A 60 -34.41 -9.09 -3.13
N ILE A 61 -34.97 -8.22 -2.28
CA ILE A 61 -34.31 -7.78 -1.04
C ILE A 61 -33.98 -8.99 -0.15
N LEU A 62 -34.94 -9.91 -0.04
CA LEU A 62 -34.75 -11.14 0.72
C LEU A 62 -33.62 -11.98 0.11
N ALA A 63 -33.60 -12.16 -1.21
CA ALA A 63 -32.58 -12.93 -1.92
C ALA A 63 -31.16 -12.38 -1.70
N VAL A 64 -30.97 -11.06 -1.79
CA VAL A 64 -29.67 -10.42 -1.51
C VAL A 64 -29.24 -10.71 -0.08
N LYS A 65 -30.14 -10.56 0.90
CA LYS A 65 -29.85 -10.83 2.31
C LYS A 65 -29.56 -12.33 2.57
N MET A 66 -30.22 -13.23 1.84
CA MET A 66 -30.00 -14.67 1.89
C MET A 66 -28.62 -15.09 1.39
N LEU A 67 -27.95 -14.33 0.52
CA LEU A 67 -26.59 -14.70 0.07
C LEU A 67 -25.57 -14.62 1.21
N PHE A 68 -25.72 -13.62 2.08
CA PHE A 68 -24.77 -13.33 3.17
C PHE A 68 -25.12 -14.10 4.44
N ARG A 69 -26.38 -14.02 4.89
CA ARG A 69 -26.76 -14.57 6.21
C ARG A 69 -27.69 -15.78 6.06
N PRO A 70 -27.48 -16.86 6.84
CA PRO A 70 -28.43 -17.96 6.87
C PRO A 70 -29.77 -17.45 7.41
N MET A 71 -30.84 -17.74 6.69
CA MET A 71 -32.19 -17.37 7.10
C MET A 71 -32.96 -18.62 7.52
N TYR A 72 -33.76 -18.49 8.58
CA TYR A 72 -34.57 -19.58 9.14
C TYR A 72 -36.04 -19.26 8.97
N ILE A 73 -36.82 -20.26 8.59
CA ILE A 73 -38.28 -20.11 8.45
C ILE A 73 -38.88 -20.07 9.87
N PRO A 74 -39.58 -18.98 10.27
CA PRO A 74 -40.01 -18.78 11.67
C PRO A 74 -40.90 -19.89 12.22
N ILE A 75 -41.74 -20.48 11.35
CA ILE A 75 -42.78 -21.45 11.73
C ILE A 75 -42.19 -22.85 11.96
N ILE A 76 -41.20 -23.26 11.14
CA ILE A 76 -40.64 -24.62 11.13
C ILE A 76 -39.18 -24.69 11.60
N LYS A 77 -38.53 -23.55 11.88
CA LYS A 77 -37.12 -23.42 12.30
C LYS A 77 -36.09 -24.09 11.38
N VAL A 78 -36.46 -24.44 10.15
CA VAL A 78 -35.55 -25.00 9.14
C VAL A 78 -34.87 -23.86 8.37
N PRO A 79 -33.56 -23.95 8.08
CA PRO A 79 -32.88 -22.96 7.25
C PRO A 79 -33.41 -22.98 5.82
N VAL A 80 -33.60 -21.81 5.22
CA VAL A 80 -34.03 -21.69 3.83
C VAL A 80 -32.94 -22.30 2.93
N PRO A 81 -33.30 -23.23 2.02
CA PRO A 81 -32.35 -23.82 1.07
C PRO A 81 -31.59 -22.73 0.31
N GLY A 82 -30.27 -22.87 0.21
CA GLY A 82 -29.43 -21.88 -0.48
C GLY A 82 -29.23 -20.55 0.25
N SER A 83 -29.55 -20.44 1.55
CA SER A 83 -29.18 -19.26 2.35
C SER A 83 -27.78 -19.36 2.98
N GLY A 84 -27.14 -18.21 3.18
CA GLY A 84 -25.80 -18.04 3.73
C GLY A 84 -24.67 -18.58 2.84
N VAL A 85 -24.82 -18.56 1.51
CA VAL A 85 -23.84 -19.18 0.58
C VAL A 85 -22.46 -18.53 0.71
N ILE A 86 -22.38 -17.21 0.82
CA ILE A 86 -21.11 -16.48 0.90
C ILE A 86 -20.44 -16.74 2.24
N ALA A 87 -21.17 -16.61 3.35
CA ALA A 87 -20.65 -16.90 4.69
C ALA A 87 -20.14 -18.35 4.81
N LYS A 88 -20.90 -19.33 4.28
CA LYS A 88 -20.52 -20.77 4.31
C LYS A 88 -19.31 -21.10 3.45
N ASN A 89 -19.09 -20.37 2.35
CA ASN A 89 -17.99 -20.61 1.42
C ASN A 89 -16.82 -19.63 1.60
N ARG A 90 -16.80 -18.84 2.69
CA ARG A 90 -15.77 -17.82 2.95
C ARG A 90 -14.36 -18.37 2.77
N GLU A 91 -14.06 -19.50 3.40
CA GLU A 91 -12.73 -20.13 3.34
C GLU A 91 -12.36 -20.49 1.89
N LYS A 92 -13.29 -21.06 1.13
CA LYS A 92 -13.10 -21.42 -0.27
C LYS A 92 -12.86 -20.19 -1.16
N ILE A 93 -13.60 -19.11 -0.92
CA ILE A 93 -13.42 -17.82 -1.63
C ILE A 93 -12.04 -17.26 -1.34
N LEU A 94 -11.64 -17.21 -0.07
CA LEU A 94 -10.33 -16.72 0.34
C LEU A 94 -9.18 -17.58 -0.22
N ASN A 95 -9.32 -18.91 -0.19
CA ASN A 95 -8.34 -19.82 -0.78
C ASN A 95 -8.23 -19.63 -2.30
N THR A 96 -9.36 -19.44 -2.99
CA THR A 96 -9.38 -19.19 -4.44
C THR A 96 -8.73 -17.85 -4.78
N PHE A 97 -9.07 -16.80 -4.04
CA PHE A 97 -8.47 -15.49 -4.20
C PHE A 97 -6.96 -15.52 -3.93
N ALA A 98 -6.52 -16.15 -2.85
CA ALA A 98 -5.11 -16.31 -2.50
C ALA A 98 -4.33 -17.06 -3.59
N ASN A 99 -4.92 -18.12 -4.14
CA ASN A 99 -4.35 -18.84 -5.28
C ASN A 99 -4.24 -17.95 -6.52
N GLU A 100 -5.25 -17.14 -6.81
CA GLU A 100 -5.22 -16.23 -7.96
C GLU A 100 -4.17 -15.13 -7.78
N VAL A 101 -4.05 -14.57 -6.57
CA VAL A 101 -3.00 -13.62 -6.20
C VAL A 101 -1.62 -14.25 -6.40
N ARG A 102 -1.41 -15.47 -5.90
CA ARG A 102 -0.14 -16.20 -6.03
C ARG A 102 0.22 -16.54 -7.47
N ASN A 103 -0.74 -17.10 -8.20
CA ASN A 103 -0.49 -17.75 -9.48
C ASN A 103 -0.64 -16.79 -10.67
N ARG A 104 -1.23 -15.61 -10.49
CA ARG A 104 -1.39 -14.62 -11.56
C ARG A 104 -0.90 -13.23 -11.24
N LEU A 105 -1.08 -12.73 -10.02
CA LEU A 105 -0.79 -11.32 -9.70
C LEU A 105 0.64 -11.10 -9.17
N LEU A 106 1.16 -12.04 -8.39
CA LEU A 106 2.45 -11.94 -7.71
C LEU A 106 3.38 -13.11 -8.09
N THR A 107 3.40 -13.44 -9.38
CA THR A 107 4.31 -14.47 -9.89
C THR A 107 5.72 -13.91 -10.05
N PRO A 108 6.75 -14.77 -10.01
CA PRO A 108 8.11 -14.38 -10.34
C PRO A 108 8.24 -13.69 -11.69
N ASP A 109 7.53 -14.19 -12.68
CA ASP A 109 7.55 -13.63 -14.03
C ASP A 109 6.87 -12.25 -14.09
N ALA A 110 5.73 -12.07 -13.42
CA ALA A 110 5.04 -10.78 -13.36
C ALA A 110 5.87 -9.72 -12.63
N LEU A 111 6.53 -10.09 -11.52
CA LEU A 111 7.39 -9.15 -10.80
C LEU A 111 8.70 -8.87 -11.53
N LYS A 112 9.26 -9.85 -12.26
CA LYS A 112 10.40 -9.63 -13.14
C LYS A 112 10.04 -8.70 -14.30
N GLN A 113 8.87 -8.90 -14.90
CA GLN A 113 8.37 -8.03 -15.96
C GLN A 113 8.10 -6.61 -15.45
N ALA A 114 7.53 -6.47 -14.25
CA ALA A 114 7.41 -5.18 -13.58
C ALA A 114 8.79 -4.56 -13.25
N ALA A 115 9.80 -5.39 -12.97
CA ALA A 115 11.17 -4.93 -12.75
C ALA A 115 11.88 -4.47 -14.04
N GLU A 116 11.43 -4.95 -15.18
CA GLU A 116 11.94 -4.58 -16.50
C GLU A 116 11.19 -3.41 -17.12
N ASP A 117 9.98 -3.10 -16.62
CA ASP A 117 9.17 -1.97 -17.05
C ASP A 117 9.83 -0.63 -16.67
N GLU A 118 10.26 0.09 -17.69
CA GLU A 118 10.94 1.37 -17.59
C GLU A 118 10.05 2.46 -16.97
N ALA A 119 8.74 2.44 -17.24
CA ALA A 119 7.80 3.41 -16.68
C ALA A 119 7.59 3.19 -15.17
N PHE A 120 7.46 1.92 -14.75
CA PHE A 120 7.43 1.57 -13.34
C PHE A 120 8.73 2.01 -12.66
N PHE A 121 9.88 1.72 -13.27
CA PHE A 121 11.19 2.08 -12.75
C PHE A 121 11.36 3.59 -12.57
N GLN A 122 10.99 4.40 -13.56
CA GLN A 122 11.05 5.86 -13.46
C GLN A 122 10.17 6.40 -12.34
N SER A 123 9.04 5.76 -12.04
CA SER A 123 8.15 6.16 -10.96
C SER A 123 8.68 5.81 -9.56
N VAL A 124 9.35 4.66 -9.42
CA VAL A 124 9.79 4.13 -8.12
C VAL A 124 11.21 4.60 -7.78
N SER A 125 12.08 4.81 -8.78
CA SER A 125 13.48 5.20 -8.59
C SER A 125 13.64 6.43 -7.68
N PRO A 126 12.88 7.53 -7.83
CA PRO A 126 13.01 8.70 -6.95
C PRO A 126 12.60 8.42 -5.50
N VAL A 127 11.65 7.51 -5.28
CA VAL A 127 11.21 7.12 -3.93
C VAL A 127 12.29 6.31 -3.25
N LEU A 128 12.85 5.32 -3.96
CA LEU A 128 13.87 4.45 -3.40
C LEU A 128 15.22 5.14 -3.25
N GLN A 129 15.62 6.01 -4.18
CA GLN A 129 16.80 6.85 -4.02
C GLN A 129 16.71 7.67 -2.74
N ARG A 130 15.57 8.33 -2.48
CA ARG A 130 15.36 9.08 -1.24
C ARG A 130 15.46 8.21 0.00
N GLU A 131 14.88 7.02 -0.01
CA GLU A 131 14.91 6.14 1.16
C GLU A 131 16.31 5.53 1.38
N ILE A 132 17.01 5.14 0.31
CA ILE A 132 18.41 4.70 0.40
C ILE A 132 19.28 5.82 0.96
N MET A 133 19.17 7.04 0.45
CA MET A 133 19.92 8.20 0.97
C MET A 133 19.61 8.42 2.46
N ARG A 134 18.34 8.34 2.86
CA ARG A 134 17.92 8.44 4.26
C ARG A 134 18.53 7.35 5.13
N LEU A 135 18.59 6.11 4.64
CA LEU A 135 19.19 4.99 5.36
C LEU A 135 20.70 5.16 5.48
N TYR A 136 21.43 5.53 4.43
CA TYR A 136 22.88 5.77 4.49
C TYR A 136 23.24 6.89 5.47
N LEU A 137 22.43 7.96 5.52
CA LEU A 137 22.63 9.08 6.43
C LEU A 137 22.12 8.80 7.86
N ARG A 138 21.61 7.60 8.15
CA ARG A 138 21.18 7.22 9.49
C ARG A 138 22.40 7.06 10.39
N ARG A 139 22.33 7.65 11.58
CA ARG A 139 23.44 7.70 12.55
C ARG A 139 24.05 6.32 12.84
N ASP A 140 23.22 5.29 12.98
CA ASP A 140 23.66 3.92 13.27
C ASP A 140 24.47 3.33 12.11
N ASN A 141 24.08 3.61 10.86
CA ASN A 141 24.74 3.10 9.67
C ASN A 141 26.09 3.81 9.45
N LEU A 142 26.14 5.13 9.68
CA LEU A 142 27.39 5.88 9.65
C LEU A 142 28.36 5.42 10.73
N ARG A 143 27.86 5.10 11.93
CA ARG A 143 28.67 4.52 13.01
C ARG A 143 29.20 3.13 12.65
N ALA A 144 28.38 2.29 12.00
CA ALA A 144 28.82 0.99 11.51
C ALA A 144 29.92 1.13 10.45
N LEU A 145 29.78 2.06 9.49
CA LEU A 145 30.80 2.36 8.49
C LEU A 145 32.10 2.87 9.13
N LEU A 146 31.99 3.76 10.12
CA LEU A 146 33.16 4.22 10.88
C LEU A 146 33.85 3.07 11.61
N GLY A 147 33.10 2.16 12.25
CA GLY A 147 33.69 1.02 12.95
C GLY A 147 34.47 0.09 12.01
N VAL A 148 34.05 -0.07 10.75
CA VAL A 148 34.79 -0.84 9.74
C VAL A 148 36.10 -0.16 9.36
N LEU A 149 36.10 1.18 9.26
CA LEU A 149 37.27 1.97 8.86
C LEU A 149 38.18 2.37 10.03
N GLU A 150 37.69 2.27 11.25
CA GLU A 150 38.36 2.71 12.48
C GLU A 150 39.75 2.10 12.59
N LYS A 151 39.84 0.78 12.55
CA LYS A 151 41.10 0.07 12.70
C LYS A 151 42.06 0.29 11.52
N PRO A 152 41.66 0.07 10.24
CA PRO A 152 42.56 0.31 9.10
C PRO A 152 43.13 1.73 9.06
N LEU A 153 42.32 2.75 9.34
CA LEU A 153 42.78 4.14 9.33
C LEU A 153 43.63 4.47 10.55
N THR A 154 43.30 3.94 11.74
CA THR A 154 44.14 4.11 12.94
C THR A 154 45.50 3.48 12.70
N ASP A 155 45.55 2.24 12.22
CA ASP A 155 46.79 1.53 11.90
C ASP A 155 47.60 2.27 10.82
N PHE A 156 46.92 2.83 9.80
CA PHE A 156 47.57 3.65 8.78
C PHE A 156 48.19 4.92 9.37
N PHE A 157 47.44 5.71 10.14
CA PHE A 157 47.96 6.92 10.77
C PHE A 157 49.05 6.62 11.80
N ASP A 158 48.99 5.45 12.45
CA ASP A 158 50.03 4.99 13.36
C ASP A 158 51.26 4.38 12.68
N SER A 159 51.17 4.10 11.39
CA SER A 159 52.27 3.46 10.64
C SER A 159 53.45 4.42 10.38
N PRO A 160 54.69 3.89 10.32
CA PRO A 160 55.85 4.64 9.85
C PRO A 160 55.68 5.16 8.42
N GLY A 161 54.86 4.49 7.61
CA GLY A 161 54.57 4.90 6.23
C GLY A 161 53.85 6.24 6.16
N PHE A 162 52.89 6.49 7.06
CA PHE A 162 52.21 7.78 7.14
C PHE A 162 53.17 8.90 7.56
N GLU A 163 54.02 8.65 8.57
CA GLU A 163 55.04 9.61 8.99
C GLU A 163 56.02 9.95 7.85
N HIS A 164 56.49 8.93 7.13
CA HIS A 164 57.35 9.13 5.96
C HIS A 164 56.65 9.93 4.86
N MET A 165 55.37 9.62 4.57
CA MET A 165 54.57 10.35 3.58
C MET A 165 54.42 11.84 3.93
N VAL A 166 54.13 12.15 5.20
CA VAL A 166 54.04 13.54 5.68
C VAL A 166 55.39 14.24 5.56
N ARG A 167 56.47 13.56 5.96
CA ARG A 167 57.83 14.11 5.89
C ARG A 167 58.23 14.45 4.47
N GLU A 168 58.07 13.53 3.53
CA GLU A 168 58.40 13.75 2.12
C GLU A 168 57.59 14.91 1.53
N ARG A 169 56.30 15.01 1.86
CA ARG A 169 55.45 16.12 1.40
C ARG A 169 55.88 17.46 1.98
N LEU A 170 56.34 17.50 3.22
CA LEU A 170 56.89 18.73 3.83
C LEU A 170 58.23 19.13 3.21
N ILE A 171 59.11 18.17 2.91
CA ILE A 171 60.38 18.43 2.20
C ILE A 171 60.09 19.00 0.80
N GLU A 172 59.13 18.43 0.09
CA GLU A 172 58.70 18.90 -1.23
C GLU A 172 58.15 20.33 -1.17
N VAL A 173 57.31 20.64 -0.19
CA VAL A 173 56.77 21.98 0.03
C VAL A 173 57.87 22.98 0.41
N GLU A 174 58.79 22.60 1.30
CA GLU A 174 59.94 23.43 1.68
C GLU A 174 60.81 23.78 0.46
N ARG A 175 61.07 22.80 -0.42
CA ARG A 175 61.86 22.99 -1.64
C ARG A 175 61.15 23.85 -2.67
N SER A 176 59.82 23.73 -2.78
CA SER A 176 59.02 24.47 -3.76
C SER A 176 58.62 25.88 -3.31
N HIS A 177 58.60 26.17 -2.01
CA HIS A 177 58.17 27.46 -1.46
C HIS A 177 59.31 28.21 -0.76
N PHE A 178 59.75 29.31 -1.39
CA PHE A 178 60.88 30.14 -0.93
C PHE A 178 60.79 30.56 0.55
N ALA A 179 59.62 31.02 1.01
CA ALA A 179 59.42 31.49 2.38
C ALA A 179 59.58 30.38 3.43
N LEU A 180 59.06 29.18 3.14
CA LEU A 180 59.20 28.03 4.03
C LEU A 180 60.64 27.54 4.08
N SER A 181 61.34 27.55 2.94
CA SER A 181 62.77 27.22 2.87
C SER A 181 63.64 28.19 3.69
N LEU A 182 63.35 29.50 3.64
CA LEU A 182 64.06 30.52 4.42
C LEU A 182 63.80 30.35 5.91
N ALA A 183 62.53 30.16 6.29
CA ALA A 183 62.15 29.97 7.68
C ALA A 183 62.81 28.71 8.28
N SER A 184 62.94 27.63 7.52
CA SER A 184 63.68 26.45 7.99
C SER A 184 65.18 26.71 8.13
N LYS A 185 65.82 27.37 7.15
CA LYS A 185 67.26 27.71 7.19
C LYS A 185 67.64 28.68 8.31
N VAL A 186 66.76 29.62 8.65
CA VAL A 186 66.94 30.57 9.77
C VAL A 186 66.59 29.92 11.11
N GLY A 187 66.15 28.66 11.12
CA GLY A 187 65.89 27.88 12.33
C GLY A 187 64.54 28.14 12.99
N LEU A 188 63.60 28.80 12.30
CA LEU A 188 62.25 29.06 12.82
C LEU A 188 61.45 27.75 12.99
N PHE A 189 61.72 26.74 12.18
CA PHE A 189 61.20 25.39 12.37
C PHE A 189 62.11 24.35 11.69
N GLN A 190 61.99 23.10 12.13
CA GLN A 190 62.64 21.95 11.49
C GLN A 190 61.58 21.05 10.90
N VAL A 191 61.80 20.57 9.67
CA VAL A 191 60.89 19.64 8.98
C VAL A 191 60.59 18.41 9.84
N GLU A 192 61.59 17.91 10.55
CA GLU A 192 61.44 16.77 11.47
C GLU A 192 60.46 17.05 12.61
N ASN A 193 60.59 18.21 13.27
CA ASN A 193 59.70 18.61 14.36
C ASN A 193 58.29 18.90 13.85
N LEU A 194 58.17 19.53 12.67
CA LEU A 194 56.89 19.80 12.03
C LEU A 194 56.19 18.50 11.61
N THR A 195 56.93 17.52 11.10
CA THR A 195 56.42 16.18 10.77
C THR A 195 55.82 15.54 12.02
N LYS A 196 56.59 15.47 13.11
CA LYS A 196 56.13 14.89 14.39
C LYS A 196 54.87 15.59 14.89
N TRP A 197 54.83 16.93 14.82
CA TRP A 197 53.67 17.71 15.22
C TRP A 197 52.42 17.40 14.36
N ILE A 198 52.54 17.40 13.03
CA ILE A 198 51.41 17.07 12.13
C ILE A 198 50.93 15.65 12.38
N VAL A 199 51.84 14.68 12.46
CA VAL A 199 51.49 13.28 12.72
C VAL A 199 50.76 13.14 14.05
N SER A 200 51.27 13.76 15.13
CA SER A 200 50.60 13.74 16.43
C SER A 200 49.21 14.40 16.37
N LEU A 201 49.09 15.53 15.67
CA LEU A 201 47.84 16.28 15.55
C LEU A 201 46.78 15.46 14.81
N VAL A 202 47.15 14.82 13.70
CA VAL A 202 46.23 13.97 12.92
C VAL A 202 45.77 12.78 13.76
N LYS A 203 46.70 12.10 14.46
CA LYS A 203 46.39 10.96 15.34
C LYS A 203 45.42 11.36 16.45
N GLU A 204 45.69 12.47 17.13
CA GLU A 204 44.86 12.96 18.24
C GLU A 204 43.48 13.37 17.74
N ARG A 205 43.42 14.11 16.62
CA ARG A 205 42.15 14.54 16.02
C ARG A 205 41.32 13.37 15.52
N TRP A 206 41.95 12.34 14.96
CA TRP A 206 41.30 11.11 14.54
C TRP A 206 40.65 10.37 15.70
N ARG A 207 41.38 10.19 16.81
CA ARG A 207 40.81 9.56 18.03
C ARG A 207 39.63 10.35 18.57
N TYR A 208 39.74 11.67 18.63
CA TYR A 208 38.64 12.54 19.05
C TYR A 208 37.43 12.43 18.12
N PHE A 209 37.65 12.38 16.80
CA PHE A 209 36.61 12.22 15.80
C PHE A 209 35.84 10.90 15.93
N LEU A 210 36.54 9.80 16.25
CA LEU A 210 35.92 8.48 16.47
C LEU A 210 35.03 8.45 17.73
N GLN A 211 35.45 9.14 18.79
CA GLN A 211 34.76 9.12 20.09
C GLN A 211 33.63 10.16 20.20
N GLY A 212 33.72 11.26 19.45
CA GLY A 212 32.83 12.41 19.58
C GLY A 212 31.52 12.31 18.76
N GLU A 213 30.41 12.81 19.32
CA GLU A 213 29.18 13.00 18.54
C GLU A 213 29.35 13.98 17.37
N GLU A 214 30.26 14.95 17.51
CA GLU A 214 30.59 15.91 16.46
C GLU A 214 31.23 15.25 15.24
N GLY A 215 32.09 14.24 15.44
CA GLY A 215 32.72 13.53 14.32
C GLY A 215 31.70 12.78 13.47
N LEU A 216 30.72 12.13 14.10
CA LEU A 216 29.60 11.49 13.41
C LEU A 216 28.73 12.50 12.65
N LYS A 217 28.45 13.67 13.24
CA LYS A 217 27.69 14.75 12.59
C LYS A 217 28.44 15.31 11.37
N GLU A 218 29.74 15.52 11.51
CA GLU A 218 30.57 16.01 10.41
C GLU A 218 30.67 14.96 9.30
N LEU A 219 30.84 13.68 9.63
CA LEU A 219 30.79 12.60 8.65
C LEU A 219 29.44 12.59 7.93
N GLN A 220 28.34 12.69 8.65
CA GLN A 220 27.00 12.73 8.07
C GLN A 220 26.88 13.88 7.07
N LYS A 221 27.37 15.07 7.42
CA LYS A 221 27.37 16.25 6.55
C LYS A 221 28.25 16.04 5.32
N GLN A 222 29.46 15.52 5.47
CA GLN A 222 30.38 15.26 4.35
C GLN A 222 29.85 14.18 3.41
N VAL A 223 29.29 13.09 3.96
CA VAL A 223 28.63 12.03 3.19
C VAL A 223 27.41 12.60 2.46
N ALA A 224 26.59 13.42 3.10
CA ALA A 224 25.45 14.08 2.45
C ALA A 224 25.89 15.01 1.31
N LEU A 225 26.98 15.77 1.50
CA LEU A 225 27.55 16.65 0.47
C LEU A 225 28.17 15.86 -0.70
N MET A 226 28.83 14.75 -0.42
CA MET A 226 29.34 13.84 -1.46
C MET A 226 28.18 13.25 -2.27
N LEU A 227 27.15 12.76 -1.59
CA LEU A 227 25.97 12.16 -2.23
C LEU A 227 25.14 13.18 -3.02
N SER A 228 25.09 14.45 -2.59
CA SER A 228 24.40 15.50 -3.34
C SER A 228 25.19 15.99 -4.55
N LYS A 229 26.52 15.89 -4.51
CA LYS A 229 27.42 16.25 -5.63
C LYS A 229 27.67 15.09 -6.59
N ALA A 230 27.46 13.86 -6.14
CA ALA A 230 27.39 12.72 -7.02
C ALA A 230 26.19 12.94 -7.95
N SER A 231 26.44 13.53 -9.12
CA SER A 231 25.57 13.40 -10.27
C SER A 231 25.61 11.93 -10.64
N TRP A 232 24.75 11.15 -9.99
CA TRP A 232 24.46 9.80 -10.44
C TRP A 232 24.07 9.95 -11.90
N ASP A 233 24.88 9.45 -12.82
CA ASP A 233 24.43 9.26 -14.19
C ASP A 233 23.12 8.48 -14.07
N GLU A 234 22.03 9.08 -14.52
CA GLU A 234 20.69 8.50 -14.32
C GLU A 234 20.69 7.06 -14.82
N GLY A 235 21.43 6.78 -15.91
CA GLY A 235 21.62 5.44 -16.44
C GLY A 235 22.32 4.45 -15.49
N GLU A 236 23.44 4.84 -14.88
CA GLU A 236 24.21 3.95 -14.00
C GLU A 236 23.50 3.68 -12.66
N ALA A 237 22.87 4.71 -12.08
CA ALA A 237 22.04 4.53 -10.88
C ALA A 237 20.81 3.66 -11.16
N ILE A 238 20.14 3.86 -12.28
CA ILE A 238 18.99 3.04 -12.69
C ILE A 238 19.43 1.59 -12.89
N LYS A 239 20.59 1.35 -13.49
CA LYS A 239 21.11 -0.01 -13.69
C LYS A 239 21.44 -0.71 -12.37
N ILE A 240 22.19 -0.07 -11.48
CA ILE A 240 22.50 -0.62 -10.14
C ILE A 240 21.21 -0.87 -9.36
N PHE A 241 20.24 0.06 -9.47
CA PHE A 241 18.94 -0.10 -8.85
C PHE A 241 18.17 -1.29 -9.41
N LYS A 242 18.17 -1.49 -10.74
CA LYS A 242 17.50 -2.63 -11.40
C LYS A 242 18.05 -3.96 -10.90
N GLU A 243 19.37 -4.10 -10.88
CA GLU A 243 20.04 -5.29 -10.38
C GLU A 243 19.81 -5.54 -8.88
N ALA A 244 19.69 -4.47 -8.08
CA ALA A 244 19.35 -4.59 -6.66
C ALA A 244 17.89 -5.01 -6.45
N PHE A 245 16.96 -4.40 -7.18
CA PHE A 245 15.54 -4.69 -7.09
C PHE A 245 15.23 -6.11 -7.53
N GLU A 246 15.76 -6.56 -8.67
CA GLU A 246 15.61 -7.94 -9.15
C GLU A 246 16.09 -8.96 -8.10
N ARG A 247 17.24 -8.70 -7.46
CA ARG A 247 17.77 -9.57 -6.39
C ARG A 247 16.86 -9.61 -5.15
N ILE A 248 16.30 -8.47 -4.76
CA ILE A 248 15.38 -8.39 -3.61
C ILE A 248 14.09 -9.13 -3.94
N VAL A 249 13.47 -8.83 -5.08
CA VAL A 249 12.24 -9.48 -5.56
C VAL A 249 12.42 -10.99 -5.61
N HIS A 250 13.52 -11.47 -6.20
CA HIS A 250 13.80 -12.89 -6.28
C HIS A 250 13.96 -13.55 -4.90
N LYS A 251 14.66 -12.89 -3.96
CA LYS A 251 14.79 -13.38 -2.57
C LYS A 251 13.45 -13.39 -1.82
N VAL A 252 12.62 -12.37 -2.01
CA VAL A 252 11.32 -12.25 -1.34
C VAL A 252 10.38 -13.34 -1.85
N LEU A 253 10.28 -13.54 -3.16
CA LEU A 253 9.45 -14.57 -3.77
C LEU A 253 9.84 -16.01 -3.36
N MET A 254 11.14 -16.26 -3.18
CA MET A 254 11.64 -17.56 -2.73
C MET A 254 11.38 -17.84 -1.25
N LYS A 255 11.21 -16.80 -0.42
CA LYS A 255 11.09 -16.92 1.04
C LYS A 255 9.69 -16.63 1.57
N ILE A 256 8.87 -15.90 0.83
CA ILE A 256 7.56 -15.43 1.25
C ILE A 256 6.52 -15.89 0.22
N ASP A 257 5.57 -16.71 0.64
CA ASP A 257 4.36 -16.98 -0.15
C ASP A 257 3.41 -15.79 -0.01
N LEU A 258 3.44 -14.89 -0.98
CA LEU A 258 2.59 -13.69 -1.00
C LEU A 258 1.10 -14.04 -1.14
N GLY A 259 0.74 -15.22 -1.66
CA GLY A 259 -0.63 -15.70 -1.68
C GLY A 259 -1.12 -16.07 -0.28
N GLU A 260 -0.30 -16.79 0.47
CA GLU A 260 -0.60 -17.11 1.87
C GLU A 260 -0.61 -15.84 2.75
N LEU A 261 0.27 -14.87 2.47
CA LEU A 261 0.25 -13.57 3.12
C LEU A 261 -1.04 -12.79 2.81
N ALA A 262 -1.49 -12.78 1.56
CA ALA A 262 -2.75 -12.15 1.17
C ALA A 262 -3.96 -12.83 1.84
N LYS A 263 -3.96 -14.18 1.89
CA LYS A 263 -4.98 -14.96 2.61
C LYS A 263 -5.01 -14.60 4.09
N LYS A 264 -3.85 -14.56 4.74
CA LYS A 264 -3.70 -14.23 6.15
C LYS A 264 -4.16 -12.79 6.41
N SER A 265 -3.73 -11.83 5.61
CA SER A 265 -4.15 -10.43 5.72
C SER A 265 -5.65 -10.24 5.52
N LEU A 266 -6.32 -11.06 4.70
CA LEU A 266 -7.78 -11.03 4.53
C LEU A 266 -8.51 -11.87 5.58
N GLY A 267 -7.85 -12.89 6.12
CA GLY A 267 -8.37 -13.80 7.12
C GLY A 267 -8.31 -13.24 8.54
N GLU A 268 -7.31 -12.39 8.83
CA GLU A 268 -7.03 -11.76 10.12
C GLU A 268 -7.66 -10.37 10.30
N VAL A 269 -8.22 -9.76 9.24
CA VAL A 269 -9.17 -8.64 9.45
C VAL A 269 -10.33 -9.24 10.26
N GLU A 270 -10.66 -8.64 11.42
CA GLU A 270 -11.60 -9.17 12.42
C GLU A 270 -12.74 -9.98 11.80
N GLU A 271 -13.05 -11.15 12.38
CA GLU A 271 -14.16 -12.01 11.94
C GLU A 271 -15.44 -11.17 11.71
N GLY A 272 -15.72 -10.84 10.45
CA GLY A 272 -16.85 -9.99 10.06
C GLY A 272 -16.53 -8.88 9.07
N ASP A 273 -15.31 -8.33 9.02
CA ASP A 273 -15.04 -7.13 8.21
C ASP A 273 -15.10 -7.39 6.70
N VAL A 274 -14.55 -8.51 6.25
CA VAL A 274 -14.64 -8.93 4.85
C VAL A 274 -16.10 -9.22 4.47
N GLU A 275 -16.88 -9.80 5.38
CA GLU A 275 -18.29 -10.09 5.14
C GLU A 275 -19.12 -8.81 5.06
N VAL A 276 -18.90 -7.85 5.96
CA VAL A 276 -19.53 -6.53 5.94
C VAL A 276 -19.16 -5.77 4.67
N TYR A 277 -17.91 -5.86 4.22
CA TYR A 277 -17.47 -5.23 2.99
C TYR A 277 -18.12 -5.87 1.75
N LEU A 278 -18.13 -7.20 1.66
CA LEU A 278 -18.79 -7.93 0.57
C LEU A 278 -20.30 -7.70 0.58
N GLU A 279 -20.94 -7.63 1.76
CA GLU A 279 -22.36 -7.32 1.93
C GLU A 279 -22.66 -5.90 1.41
N LYS A 280 -21.84 -4.91 1.77
CA LYS A 280 -21.96 -3.53 1.26
C LYS A 280 -21.78 -3.46 -0.26
N LEU A 281 -20.79 -4.16 -0.82
CA LEU A 281 -20.57 -4.20 -2.28
C LEU A 281 -21.74 -4.85 -3.00
N ALA A 282 -22.23 -5.99 -2.51
CA ALA A 282 -23.36 -6.66 -3.14
C ALA A 282 -24.64 -5.82 -3.05
N GLN A 283 -24.91 -5.16 -1.93
CA GLN A 283 -26.04 -4.22 -1.84
C GLN A 283 -25.94 -3.11 -2.89
N LYS A 284 -24.75 -2.57 -3.14
CA LYS A 284 -24.53 -1.55 -4.19
C LYS A 284 -24.78 -2.09 -5.60
N TYR A 285 -24.21 -3.24 -5.94
CA TYR A 285 -24.30 -3.78 -7.30
C TYR A 285 -25.63 -4.49 -7.62
N LEU A 286 -26.28 -5.07 -6.61
CA LEU A 286 -27.55 -5.80 -6.78
C LEU A 286 -28.78 -4.90 -6.61
N PHE A 287 -28.61 -3.63 -6.20
CA PHE A 287 -29.70 -2.66 -6.09
C PHE A 287 -30.57 -2.59 -7.35
N TRP A 288 -29.95 -2.55 -8.53
CA TRP A 288 -30.71 -2.50 -9.79
C TRP A 288 -31.54 -3.76 -9.99
N ILE A 289 -31.06 -4.92 -9.57
CA ILE A 289 -31.83 -6.17 -9.64
C ILE A 289 -33.04 -6.10 -8.69
N GLU A 290 -32.89 -5.47 -7.51
CA GLU A 290 -34.03 -5.23 -6.60
C GLU A 290 -35.09 -4.35 -7.24
N MET A 291 -34.65 -3.27 -7.90
CA MET A 291 -35.53 -2.36 -8.63
C MET A 291 -36.23 -3.04 -9.82
N TRP A 292 -35.50 -3.82 -10.60
CA TRP A 292 -36.05 -4.57 -11.73
C TRP A 292 -37.07 -5.63 -11.27
N GLY A 293 -36.85 -6.28 -10.13
CA GLY A 293 -37.83 -7.19 -9.54
C GLY A 293 -39.18 -6.51 -9.29
N GLY A 294 -39.16 -5.28 -8.75
CA GLY A 294 -40.36 -4.45 -8.57
C GLY A 294 -41.01 -4.04 -9.88
N ILE A 295 -40.21 -3.59 -10.85
CA ILE A 295 -40.70 -3.15 -12.16
C ILE A 295 -41.35 -4.31 -12.92
N VAL A 296 -40.68 -5.46 -13.00
CA VAL A 296 -41.21 -6.66 -13.67
C VAL A 296 -42.46 -7.17 -12.95
N GLY A 297 -42.44 -7.18 -11.61
CA GLY A 297 -43.62 -7.49 -10.81
C GLY A 297 -44.80 -6.58 -11.17
N ALA A 298 -44.59 -5.27 -11.20
CA ALA A 298 -45.60 -4.29 -11.57
C ALA A 298 -46.13 -4.49 -12.99
N PHE A 299 -45.28 -4.81 -13.97
CA PHE A 299 -45.71 -5.15 -15.33
C PHE A 299 -46.60 -6.39 -15.36
N ILE A 300 -46.22 -7.46 -14.64
CA ILE A 300 -47.05 -8.66 -14.53
C ILE A 300 -48.42 -8.33 -13.92
N GLY A 301 -48.42 -7.51 -12.86
CA GLY A 301 -49.66 -7.05 -12.23
C GLY A 301 -50.51 -6.18 -13.14
N LEU A 302 -49.90 -5.37 -14.01
CA LEU A 302 -50.60 -4.57 -15.00
C LEU A 302 -51.31 -5.46 -16.02
N PHE A 303 -50.61 -6.46 -16.58
CA PHE A 303 -51.24 -7.39 -17.52
C PHE A 303 -52.34 -8.22 -16.86
N MET A 304 -52.12 -8.70 -15.64
CA MET A 304 -53.11 -9.46 -14.88
C MET A 304 -54.32 -8.59 -14.53
N GLY A 305 -54.10 -7.35 -14.10
CA GLY A 305 -55.16 -6.41 -13.72
C GLY A 305 -55.98 -5.92 -14.92
N MET A 306 -55.36 -5.72 -16.09
CA MET A 306 -56.10 -5.32 -17.30
C MET A 306 -57.17 -6.33 -17.71
N TRP A 307 -56.96 -7.61 -17.42
CA TRP A 307 -57.95 -8.66 -17.66
C TRP A 307 -59.24 -8.47 -16.85
N PHE A 308 -59.17 -7.80 -15.70
CA PHE A 308 -60.32 -7.54 -14.85
C PHE A 308 -61.05 -6.22 -15.17
N VAL A 309 -60.40 -5.30 -15.91
CA VAL A 309 -60.96 -3.99 -16.28
C VAL A 309 -61.68 -4.02 -17.64
N LEU A 310 -61.31 -4.97 -18.51
CA LEU A 310 -61.93 -5.22 -19.83
C LEU A 310 -63.21 -6.06 -19.70
#